data_AF-A0A418PLZ5-F1
#
_entry.id   AF-A0A418PLZ5-F1
#
_cell.length_a   1.000
_cell.length_b   1.000
_cell.length_c   1.000
_cell.angle_alpha   90.00
_cell.angle_beta   90.00
_cell.angle_gamma   90.00
#
_symmetry.space_group_name_H-M   'P 1'
#
loop_
_entity.id
_entity.type
_entity.pdbx_description
1 polymer ?
#
loop_
_entity_poly.entity_id
_entity_poly.type
_entity_poly.pdbx_seq_one_letter_code
_entity_poly.pdbx_strand_id
1 'polypeptide(L)'
;MNNFKNYLLEYGLVLVVLVVSITGFWNIYFGQDAAPTPYQNLHVITVFAWLFLLLYQISLIGGGNHLIHKKIGLSILFIGPFLVATTALLSVYSAHKGLVSGEGDFLIVQNVMGTIELGFTILMAFVVKKRRKLHASFLLGSAVLFMGIALFFTLISFVPQFKIEGPETFYRFETAATTSRNVIWVVGILFFLKDRREGWPVLLVSSFFTLNNYINLFLIQRNLIQPVTEFVGSINQVLVFMGSFMLMFSLLILTGIANKRKGAKPTSA
;
A
#
# COMPACT_ATOMS: atom_id res chain seq x y z
N MET A 1 31.71 -6.66 3.10
CA MET A 1 31.31 -6.01 4.37
C MET A 1 29.82 -5.71 4.31
N ASN A 2 29.03 -6.25 5.25
CA ASN A 2 27.57 -6.12 5.28
C ASN A 2 27.17 -4.67 5.62
N ASN A 3 26.54 -3.95 4.69
CA ASN A 3 25.96 -2.62 4.95
C ASN A 3 24.62 -2.69 5.69
N PHE A 4 24.34 -3.79 6.40
CA PHE A 4 23.08 -4.03 7.11
C PHE A 4 22.72 -2.86 8.04
N LYS A 5 23.71 -2.32 8.78
CA LYS A 5 23.52 -1.17 9.68
C LYS A 5 22.96 0.07 8.96
N ASN A 6 23.29 0.27 7.68
CA ASN A 6 22.83 1.44 6.92
C ASN A 6 21.35 1.36 6.55
N TYR A 7 20.79 0.15 6.50
CA TYR A 7 19.41 -0.13 6.10
C TYR A 7 18.55 -0.69 7.25
N LEU A 8 19.03 -0.61 8.49
CA LEU A 8 18.37 -1.24 9.65
C LEU A 8 16.93 -0.76 9.83
N LEU A 9 16.67 0.54 9.61
CA LEU A 9 15.33 1.12 9.75
C LEU A 9 14.40 0.65 8.63
N GLU A 10 14.91 0.53 7.41
CA GLU A 10 14.19 0.03 6.23
C GLU A 10 13.80 -1.45 6.42
N TYR A 11 14.73 -2.27 6.92
CA TYR A 11 14.46 -3.65 7.31
C TYR A 11 13.42 -3.75 8.41
N GLY A 12 13.63 -3.00 9.51
CA GLY A 12 12.73 -2.99 10.65
C GLY A 12 11.33 -2.60 10.24
N LEU A 13 11.17 -1.57 9.40
CA LEU A 13 9.89 -1.15 8.88
C LEU A 13 9.18 -2.30 8.15
N VAL A 14 9.81 -2.89 7.12
CA VAL A 14 9.15 -3.95 6.33
C VAL A 14 8.81 -5.17 7.18
N LEU A 15 9.67 -5.56 8.13
CA LEU A 15 9.39 -6.65 9.07
C LEU A 15 8.20 -6.33 9.99
N VAL A 16 8.13 -5.11 10.53
CA VAL A 16 6.98 -4.66 11.31
C VAL A 16 5.72 -4.67 10.46
N VAL A 17 5.75 -4.18 9.21
CA VAL A 17 4.60 -4.22 8.31
C VAL A 17 4.14 -5.66 8.04
N LEU A 18 5.06 -6.61 7.87
CA LEU A 18 4.73 -8.02 7.70
C LEU A 18 3.99 -8.59 8.93
N VAL A 19 4.53 -8.36 10.13
CA VAL A 19 3.92 -8.85 11.38
C VAL A 19 2.56 -8.19 11.62
N VAL A 20 2.47 -6.88 11.42
CA VAL A 20 1.22 -6.12 11.59
C VAL A 20 0.19 -6.55 10.53
N SER A 21 0.60 -6.86 9.31
CA SER A 21 -0.32 -7.39 8.28
C SER A 21 -0.86 -8.78 8.62
N ILE A 22 -0.02 -9.69 9.12
CA ILE A 22 -0.46 -11.02 9.58
C ILE A 22 -1.48 -10.88 10.71
N THR A 23 -1.18 -10.04 11.71
CA THR A 23 -2.08 -9.84 12.84
C THR A 23 -3.35 -9.11 12.43
N GLY A 24 -3.25 -8.00 11.68
CA GLY A 24 -4.41 -7.19 11.31
C GLY A 24 -5.45 -7.96 10.50
N PHE A 25 -5.00 -8.85 9.62
CA PHE A 25 -5.91 -9.64 8.78
C PHE A 25 -6.14 -11.07 9.28
N TRP A 26 -5.74 -11.38 10.52
CA TRP A 26 -5.90 -12.71 11.12
C TRP A 26 -7.33 -13.22 11.08
N ASN A 27 -8.30 -12.36 11.43
CA ASN A 27 -9.71 -12.74 11.56
C ASN A 27 -10.35 -13.14 10.21
N ILE A 28 -9.78 -12.74 9.08
CA ILE A 28 -10.27 -13.16 7.75
C ILE A 28 -10.06 -14.68 7.54
N TYR A 29 -9.01 -15.25 8.14
CA TYR A 29 -8.59 -16.64 7.92
C TYR A 29 -8.83 -17.56 9.12
N PHE A 30 -8.74 -17.00 10.33
CA PHE A 30 -8.73 -17.76 11.58
C PHE A 30 -9.75 -17.24 12.60
N GLY A 31 -10.58 -16.27 12.22
CA GLY A 31 -11.70 -15.81 13.03
C GLY A 31 -12.83 -16.84 13.08
N GLN A 32 -13.78 -16.66 14.01
CA GLN A 32 -14.92 -17.56 14.18
C GLN A 32 -15.76 -17.71 12.90
N ASP A 33 -15.91 -16.62 12.14
CA ASP A 33 -16.68 -16.56 10.90
C ASP A 33 -15.77 -16.46 9.66
N ALA A 34 -14.57 -17.06 9.71
CA ALA A 34 -13.60 -17.00 8.62
C ALA A 34 -14.14 -17.65 7.34
N ALA A 35 -14.35 -16.84 6.31
CA ALA A 35 -14.77 -17.26 4.98
C ALA A 35 -14.07 -16.42 3.89
N PRO A 36 -12.74 -16.55 3.74
CA PRO A 36 -11.98 -15.70 2.83
C PRO A 36 -12.41 -15.93 1.38
N THR A 37 -12.77 -14.84 0.70
CA THR A 37 -13.18 -14.90 -0.70
C THR A 37 -11.97 -15.07 -1.63
N PRO A 38 -12.16 -15.55 -2.87
CA PRO A 38 -11.07 -15.61 -3.85
C PRO A 38 -10.37 -14.27 -4.07
N TYR A 39 -11.11 -13.16 -3.98
CA TYR A 39 -10.56 -11.81 -4.12
C TYR A 39 -9.67 -11.40 -2.95
N GLN A 40 -10.08 -11.74 -1.72
CA GLN A 40 -9.27 -11.51 -0.53
C GLN A 40 -7.98 -12.35 -0.58
N ASN A 41 -8.09 -13.63 -0.94
CA ASN A 41 -6.92 -14.51 -1.12
C ASN A 41 -5.93 -13.97 -2.14
N LEU A 42 -6.42 -13.56 -3.31
CA LEU A 42 -5.59 -13.01 -4.37
C LEU A 42 -4.84 -11.76 -3.91
N HIS A 43 -5.54 -10.83 -3.25
CA HIS A 43 -4.93 -9.60 -2.75
C HIS A 43 -3.89 -9.87 -1.66
N VAL A 44 -4.22 -10.69 -0.66
CA VAL A 44 -3.31 -11.04 0.44
C VAL A 44 -2.02 -11.66 -0.09
N ILE A 45 -2.12 -12.65 -0.98
CA ILE A 45 -0.95 -13.27 -1.62
C ILE A 45 -0.11 -12.21 -2.35
N THR A 46 -0.77 -11.30 -3.07
CA THR A 46 -0.09 -10.24 -3.84
C THR A 46 0.62 -9.23 -2.93
N VAL A 47 0.00 -8.81 -1.82
CA VAL A 47 0.59 -7.92 -0.82
C VAL A 47 1.82 -8.58 -0.17
N PHE A 48 1.71 -9.84 0.25
CA PHE A 48 2.86 -10.54 0.82
C PHE A 48 3.99 -10.73 -0.20
N ALA A 49 3.68 -11.10 -1.44
CA ALA A 49 4.67 -11.19 -2.51
C ALA A 49 5.39 -9.85 -2.73
N TRP A 50 4.65 -8.73 -2.68
CA TRP A 50 5.24 -7.39 -2.75
C TRP A 50 6.14 -7.05 -1.56
N LEU A 51 5.69 -7.29 -0.33
CA LEU A 51 6.47 -7.01 0.89
C LEU A 51 7.76 -7.87 0.95
N PHE A 52 7.67 -9.16 0.58
CA PHE A 52 8.84 -10.02 0.45
C PHE A 52 9.78 -9.55 -0.66
N LEU A 53 9.24 -9.10 -1.79
CA LEU A 53 10.05 -8.50 -2.85
C LEU A 53 10.79 -7.25 -2.33
N LEU A 54 10.13 -6.33 -1.63
CA LEU A 54 10.77 -5.15 -1.03
C LEU A 54 11.89 -5.56 -0.05
N LEU A 55 11.61 -6.50 0.86
CA LEU A 55 12.60 -7.01 1.82
C LEU A 55 13.81 -7.62 1.11
N TYR A 56 13.57 -8.39 0.05
CA TYR A 56 14.63 -9.00 -0.75
C TYR A 56 15.43 -7.95 -1.52
N GLN A 57 14.79 -6.92 -2.09
CA GLN A 57 15.46 -5.82 -2.78
C GLN A 57 16.37 -5.02 -1.85
N ILE A 58 15.93 -4.74 -0.62
CA ILE A 58 16.75 -4.09 0.41
C ILE A 58 17.96 -4.97 0.73
N SER A 59 17.76 -6.29 0.81
CA SER A 59 18.83 -7.26 1.06
C SER A 59 19.88 -7.34 -0.04
N LEU A 60 19.45 -7.30 -1.30
CA LEU A 60 20.36 -7.25 -2.43
C LEU A 60 21.18 -5.96 -2.42
N ILE A 61 20.59 -4.82 -2.07
CA ILE A 61 21.30 -3.54 -1.96
C ILE A 61 22.26 -3.52 -0.76
N GLY A 62 21.82 -3.98 0.41
CA GLY A 62 22.64 -4.06 1.62
C GLY A 62 23.85 -5.00 1.48
N GLY A 63 23.71 -6.05 0.67
CA GLY A 63 24.78 -6.98 0.30
C GLY A 63 25.64 -6.53 -0.89
N GLY A 64 25.34 -5.39 -1.53
CA GLY A 64 26.08 -4.91 -2.71
C GLY A 64 25.77 -5.64 -4.03
N ASN A 65 24.76 -6.51 -4.06
CA ASN A 65 24.35 -7.33 -5.20
C ASN A 65 23.51 -6.53 -6.22
N HIS A 66 24.05 -5.41 -6.72
CA HIS A 66 23.32 -4.46 -7.57
C HIS A 66 22.85 -5.03 -8.92
N LEU A 67 23.56 -6.01 -9.48
CA LEU A 67 23.15 -6.66 -10.73
C LEU A 67 21.89 -7.52 -10.52
N ILE A 68 21.86 -8.30 -9.44
CA ILE A 68 20.70 -9.12 -9.07
C ILE A 68 19.53 -8.21 -8.71
N HIS A 69 19.76 -7.15 -7.92
CA HIS A 69 18.76 -6.12 -7.60
C HIS A 69 18.07 -5.60 -8.86
N LYS A 70 18.84 -5.23 -9.90
CA LYS A 70 18.27 -4.75 -11.17
C LYS A 70 17.47 -5.83 -11.90
N LYS A 71 17.97 -7.06 -11.97
CA LYS A 71 17.28 -8.17 -12.67
C LYS A 71 15.96 -8.50 -12.00
N ILE A 72 15.99 -8.72 -10.69
CA ILE A 72 14.80 -9.03 -9.91
C ILE A 72 13.87 -7.82 -9.86
N GLY A 73 14.40 -6.60 -9.80
CA GLY A 73 13.61 -5.36 -9.80
C GLY A 73 12.75 -5.17 -11.06
N LEU A 74 13.06 -5.86 -12.16
CA LEU A 74 12.20 -5.86 -13.34
C LEU A 74 10.86 -6.59 -13.10
N SER A 75 10.77 -7.48 -12.11
CA SER A 75 9.50 -8.14 -11.77
C SER A 75 8.43 -7.14 -11.30
N ILE A 76 8.83 -5.96 -10.81
CA ILE A 76 7.90 -4.88 -10.46
C ILE A 76 7.06 -4.43 -11.67
N LEU A 77 7.56 -4.56 -12.91
CA LEU A 77 6.76 -4.24 -14.09
C LEU A 77 5.46 -5.05 -14.15
N PHE A 78 5.44 -6.24 -13.55
CA PHE A 78 4.23 -7.05 -13.45
C PHE A 78 3.60 -6.96 -12.05
N ILE A 79 4.40 -7.17 -10.99
CA ILE A 79 3.88 -7.25 -9.62
C ILE A 79 3.28 -5.91 -9.16
N GLY A 80 3.88 -4.77 -9.55
CA GLY A 80 3.36 -3.44 -9.19
C GLY A 80 1.96 -3.17 -9.76
N PRO A 81 1.75 -3.28 -11.09
CA PRO A 81 0.43 -3.16 -11.69
C PRO A 81 -0.58 -4.18 -11.16
N PHE A 82 -0.14 -5.42 -10.92
CA PHE A 82 -0.99 -6.47 -10.36
C PHE A 82 -1.45 -6.13 -8.93
N LEU A 83 -0.55 -5.61 -8.10
CA LEU A 83 -0.86 -5.14 -6.76
C LEU A 83 -1.91 -4.02 -6.77
N VAL A 84 -1.72 -3.00 -7.61
CA VAL A 84 -2.71 -1.91 -7.74
C VAL A 84 -4.05 -2.45 -8.23
N ALA A 85 -4.04 -3.35 -9.22
CA ALA A 85 -5.25 -3.97 -9.76
C ALA A 85 -6.04 -4.79 -8.73
N THR A 86 -5.36 -5.59 -7.90
CA THR A 86 -6.03 -6.35 -6.83
C THR A 86 -6.60 -5.43 -5.75
N THR A 87 -5.93 -4.31 -5.44
CA THR A 87 -6.43 -3.31 -4.48
C THR A 87 -7.66 -2.57 -5.03
N ALA A 88 -7.63 -2.21 -6.31
CA ALA A 88 -8.76 -1.61 -7.02
C ALA A 88 -9.97 -2.56 -7.06
N LEU A 89 -9.72 -3.84 -7.36
CA LEU A 89 -10.74 -4.88 -7.33
C LEU A 89 -11.38 -4.99 -5.94
N LEU A 90 -10.58 -5.03 -4.87
CA LEU A 90 -11.12 -5.10 -3.50
C LEU A 90 -11.90 -3.84 -3.12
N SER A 91 -11.48 -2.66 -3.60
CA SER A 91 -12.21 -1.41 -3.35
C SER A 91 -13.62 -1.46 -3.94
N VAL A 92 -13.74 -1.93 -5.18
CA VAL A 92 -15.05 -2.12 -5.85
C VAL A 92 -15.85 -3.24 -5.19
N TYR A 93 -15.18 -4.35 -4.84
CA TYR A 93 -15.84 -5.48 -4.17
C TYR A 93 -16.42 -5.08 -2.80
N SER A 94 -15.67 -4.33 -2.00
CA SER A 94 -16.12 -3.80 -0.71
C SER A 94 -17.32 -2.86 -0.87
N ALA A 95 -17.24 -1.92 -1.81
CA ALA A 95 -18.34 -1.02 -2.13
C ALA A 95 -19.59 -1.75 -2.61
N HIS A 96 -19.42 -2.76 -3.47
CA HIS A 96 -20.51 -3.59 -3.96
C HIS A 96 -21.19 -4.38 -2.83
N LYS A 97 -20.41 -4.93 -1.89
CA LYS A 97 -20.96 -5.60 -0.71
C LYS A 97 -21.78 -4.62 0.14
N GLY A 98 -21.27 -3.41 0.38
CA GLY A 98 -21.99 -2.36 1.12
C GLY A 98 -23.27 -1.91 0.44
N LEU A 99 -23.28 -1.86 -0.90
CA LEU A 99 -24.46 -1.57 -1.71
C LEU A 99 -25.53 -2.67 -1.57
N VAL A 100 -25.13 -3.94 -1.68
CA VAL A 100 -26.05 -5.08 -1.61
C VAL A 100 -26.62 -5.28 -0.21
N SER A 101 -25.83 -5.03 0.84
CA SER A 101 -26.32 -5.12 2.23
C SER A 101 -27.17 -3.94 2.67
N GLY A 102 -27.05 -2.79 1.99
CA GLY A 102 -27.70 -1.54 2.39
C GLY A 102 -27.02 -0.84 3.58
N GLU A 103 -25.89 -1.37 4.06
CA GLU A 103 -25.13 -0.80 5.20
C GLU A 103 -24.08 0.24 4.75
N GLY A 104 -23.82 0.34 3.44
CA GLY A 104 -22.78 1.19 2.89
C GLY A 104 -21.36 0.62 3.09
N ASP A 105 -20.34 1.36 2.68
CA ASP A 105 -18.93 1.02 2.92
C ASP A 105 -18.24 2.12 3.73
N PHE A 106 -18.10 1.89 5.04
CA PHE A 106 -17.46 2.83 5.98
C PHE A 106 -15.98 3.10 5.68
N LEU A 107 -15.35 2.27 4.85
CA LEU A 107 -13.95 2.42 4.42
C LEU A 107 -13.84 2.86 2.96
N ILE A 108 -14.93 3.29 2.31
CA ILE A 108 -14.94 3.61 0.87
C ILE A 108 -13.85 4.60 0.47
N VAL A 109 -13.67 5.67 1.22
CA VAL A 109 -12.63 6.68 0.95
C VAL A 109 -11.26 6.07 1.08
N GLN A 110 -11.02 5.30 2.15
CA GLN A 110 -9.73 4.70 2.41
C GLN A 110 -9.37 3.62 1.38
N ASN A 111 -10.35 2.87 0.89
CA ASN A 111 -10.18 1.86 -0.16
C ASN A 111 -9.85 2.52 -1.51
N VAL A 112 -10.67 3.47 -1.95
CA VAL A 112 -10.52 4.14 -3.24
C VAL A 112 -9.27 5.02 -3.27
N MET A 113 -9.10 5.92 -2.29
CA MET A 113 -7.93 6.78 -2.22
C MET A 113 -6.66 5.98 -1.97
N GLY A 114 -6.69 4.98 -1.08
CA GLY A 114 -5.54 4.11 -0.84
C GLY A 114 -5.06 3.39 -2.09
N THR A 115 -5.99 2.98 -2.97
CA THR A 115 -5.65 2.40 -4.28
C THR A 115 -4.94 3.41 -5.18
N ILE A 116 -5.48 4.63 -5.28
CA ILE A 116 -4.93 5.71 -6.12
C ILE A 116 -3.54 6.11 -5.61
N GLU A 117 -3.40 6.28 -4.29
CA GLU A 117 -2.17 6.65 -3.61
C GLU A 117 -1.09 5.59 -3.73
N LEU A 118 -1.46 4.31 -3.69
CA LEU A 118 -0.56 3.19 -3.94
C LEU A 118 -0.03 3.22 -5.38
N GLY A 119 -0.93 3.38 -6.36
CA GLY A 119 -0.56 3.53 -7.77
C GLY A 119 0.36 4.72 -8.01
N PHE A 120 0.02 5.89 -7.44
CA PHE A 120 0.84 7.09 -7.47
C PHE A 120 2.23 6.84 -6.87
N THR A 121 2.30 6.25 -5.68
CA THR A 121 3.55 6.00 -4.96
C THR A 121 4.49 5.10 -5.76
N ILE A 122 3.96 4.01 -6.32
CA ILE A 122 4.74 3.09 -7.16
C ILE A 122 5.19 3.81 -8.44
N LEU A 123 4.30 4.51 -9.13
CA LEU A 123 4.65 5.22 -10.37
C LEU A 123 5.76 6.26 -10.12
N MET A 124 5.60 7.07 -9.06
CA MET A 124 6.57 8.09 -8.70
C MET A 124 7.94 7.51 -8.38
N ALA A 125 8.01 6.34 -7.73
CA ALA A 125 9.27 5.64 -7.51
C ALA A 125 10.03 5.45 -8.83
N PHE A 126 9.35 5.12 -9.93
CA PHE A 126 9.97 4.86 -11.22
C PHE A 126 10.21 6.11 -12.06
N VAL A 127 9.37 7.14 -11.92
CA VAL A 127 9.65 8.48 -12.48
C VAL A 127 11.00 8.98 -11.95
N VAL A 128 11.27 8.78 -10.65
CA VAL A 128 12.52 9.23 -10.02
C VAL A 128 13.61 8.15 -9.96
N LYS A 129 13.51 7.06 -10.72
CA LYS A 129 14.44 5.89 -10.65
C LYS A 129 15.93 6.21 -10.76
N LYS A 130 16.30 7.35 -11.39
CA LYS A 130 17.69 7.81 -11.48
C LYS A 130 18.23 8.28 -10.12
N ARG A 131 17.37 8.77 -9.23
CA ARG A 131 17.67 9.12 -7.83
C ARG A 131 17.38 7.93 -6.94
N ARG A 132 18.36 7.02 -6.81
CA ARG A 132 18.20 5.71 -6.17
C ARG A 132 17.62 5.76 -4.75
N LYS A 133 18.05 6.72 -3.93
CA LYS A 133 17.51 6.91 -2.57
C LYS A 133 16.04 7.33 -2.62
N LEU A 134 15.69 8.32 -3.44
CA LEU A 134 14.30 8.74 -3.60
C LEU A 134 13.39 7.62 -4.11
N HIS A 135 13.87 6.86 -5.10
CA HIS A 135 13.19 5.68 -5.61
C HIS A 135 12.89 4.68 -4.49
N ALA A 136 13.89 4.36 -3.66
CA ALA A 136 13.73 3.47 -2.52
C ALA A 136 12.74 4.04 -1.49
N SER A 137 12.79 5.34 -1.19
CA SER A 137 11.86 6.00 -0.27
C SER A 137 10.40 5.92 -0.73
N PHE A 138 10.12 6.11 -2.02
CA PHE A 138 8.77 5.92 -2.55
C PHE A 138 8.32 4.45 -2.44
N LEU A 139 9.18 3.50 -2.80
CA LEU A 139 8.84 2.08 -2.64
C LEU A 139 8.61 1.69 -1.17
N LEU A 140 9.38 2.23 -0.23
CA LEU A 140 9.13 2.07 1.21
C LEU A 140 7.83 2.74 1.65
N GLY A 141 7.46 3.87 1.03
CA GLY A 141 6.15 4.50 1.21
C GLY A 141 5.01 3.52 0.96
N SER A 142 5.10 2.66 -0.05
CA SER A 142 4.07 1.63 -0.28
C SER A 142 3.89 0.66 0.91
N ALA A 143 4.98 0.34 1.63
CA ALA A 143 4.88 -0.46 2.85
C ALA A 143 4.18 0.32 3.98
N VAL A 144 4.41 1.64 4.08
CA VAL A 144 3.73 2.51 5.04
C VAL A 144 2.21 2.57 4.79
N LEU A 145 1.76 2.57 3.54
CA LEU A 145 0.33 2.45 3.22
C LEU A 145 -0.27 1.16 3.78
N PHE A 146 0.39 0.02 3.56
CA PHE A 146 -0.08 -1.26 4.11
C PHE A 146 -0.06 -1.27 5.64
N MET A 147 0.98 -0.68 6.24
CA MET A 147 1.09 -0.58 7.69
C MET A 147 -0.11 0.14 8.30
N GLY A 148 -0.58 1.25 7.72
CA GLY A 148 -1.67 2.03 8.31
C GLY A 148 -2.99 1.25 8.38
N ILE A 149 -3.34 0.54 7.32
CA ILE A 149 -4.55 -0.30 7.29
C ILE A 149 -4.39 -1.53 8.16
N ALA A 150 -3.26 -2.24 8.05
CA ALA A 150 -2.99 -3.42 8.85
C ALA A 150 -3.01 -3.08 10.36
N LEU A 151 -2.37 -1.99 10.76
CA LEU A 151 -2.32 -1.55 12.16
C LEU A 151 -3.71 -1.19 12.67
N PHE A 152 -4.53 -0.52 11.87
CA PHE A 152 -5.93 -0.25 12.23
C PHE A 152 -6.67 -1.55 12.56
N PHE A 153 -6.60 -2.55 11.68
CA PHE A 153 -7.25 -3.84 11.91
C PHE A 153 -6.64 -4.63 13.07
N THR A 154 -5.33 -4.54 13.30
CA THR A 154 -4.67 -5.15 14.46
C THR A 154 -5.23 -4.57 15.77
N LEU A 155 -5.37 -3.25 15.85
CA LEU A 155 -5.87 -2.57 17.04
C LEU A 155 -7.29 -3.03 17.38
N ILE A 156 -8.22 -2.96 16.43
CA ILE A 156 -9.62 -3.33 16.69
C ILE A 156 -9.82 -4.83 16.92
N SER A 157 -8.89 -5.67 16.50
CA SER A 157 -8.99 -7.13 16.67
C SER A 157 -8.41 -7.62 17.99
N PHE A 158 -7.28 -7.07 18.43
CA PHE A 158 -6.47 -7.66 19.51
C PHE A 158 -6.24 -6.76 20.72
N VAL A 159 -6.48 -5.46 20.61
CA VAL A 159 -6.20 -4.52 21.70
C VAL A 159 -7.53 -4.16 22.38
N PRO A 160 -7.76 -4.58 23.65
CA PRO A 160 -9.07 -4.44 24.30
C PRO A 160 -9.65 -3.02 24.29
N GLN A 161 -8.78 -2.00 24.39
CA GLN A 161 -9.15 -0.59 24.38
C GLN A 161 -9.73 -0.12 23.04
N PHE A 162 -9.49 -0.84 21.95
CA PHE A 162 -9.93 -0.52 20.60
C PHE A 162 -10.96 -1.52 20.04
N LYS A 163 -11.18 -2.64 20.73
CA LYS A 163 -12.09 -3.69 20.27
C LYS A 163 -13.54 -3.21 20.29
N ILE A 164 -14.26 -3.48 19.21
CA ILE A 164 -15.67 -3.14 19.06
C ILE A 164 -16.48 -4.38 19.46
N GLU A 165 -17.27 -4.26 20.52
CA GLU A 165 -18.07 -5.35 21.11
C GLU A 165 -19.58 -5.10 20.98
N GLY A 166 -19.97 -3.87 20.65
CA GLY A 166 -21.35 -3.42 20.54
C GLY A 166 -21.45 -1.93 20.21
N PRO A 167 -22.68 -1.40 20.02
CA PRO A 167 -22.91 0.01 19.68
C PRO A 167 -22.27 1.00 20.65
N GLU A 168 -22.24 0.67 21.94
CA GLU A 168 -21.62 1.48 23.00
C GLU A 168 -20.10 1.63 22.85
N THR A 169 -19.46 0.76 22.07
CA THR A 169 -18.02 0.79 21.79
C THR A 169 -17.68 1.24 20.37
N PHE A 170 -18.65 1.68 19.56
CA PHE A 170 -18.42 2.10 18.16
C PHE A 170 -17.43 3.27 18.02
N TYR A 171 -17.34 4.18 19.02
CA TYR A 171 -16.35 5.26 19.03
C TYR A 171 -14.89 4.74 18.98
N ARG A 172 -14.66 3.48 19.38
CA ARG A 172 -13.33 2.85 19.32
C ARG A 172 -12.84 2.65 17.89
N PHE A 173 -13.74 2.59 16.90
CA PHE A 173 -13.37 2.55 15.48
C PHE A 173 -12.58 3.81 15.09
N GLU A 174 -13.13 5.00 15.35
CA GLU A 174 -12.46 6.27 15.06
C GLU A 174 -11.18 6.43 15.90
N THR A 175 -11.22 5.98 17.15
CA THR A 175 -10.07 6.01 18.06
C THR A 175 -8.91 5.15 17.52
N ALA A 176 -9.21 3.95 17.01
CA ALA A 176 -8.24 3.07 16.37
C ALA A 176 -7.70 3.66 15.06
N ALA A 177 -8.56 4.23 14.23
CA ALA A 177 -8.18 4.87 12.97
C ALA A 177 -7.24 6.07 13.22
N THR A 178 -7.57 6.90 14.20
CA THR A 178 -6.75 8.05 14.62
C THR A 178 -5.41 7.59 15.20
N THR A 179 -5.42 6.54 16.03
CA THR A 179 -4.19 5.98 16.61
C THR A 179 -3.28 5.43 15.52
N SER A 180 -3.80 4.63 14.59
CA SER A 180 -3.03 4.11 13.47
C SER A 180 -2.43 5.24 12.63
N ARG A 181 -3.24 6.25 12.26
CA ARG A 181 -2.79 7.44 11.52
C ARG A 181 -1.64 8.16 12.24
N ASN A 182 -1.72 8.34 13.56
CA ASN A 182 -0.68 9.00 14.34
C ASN A 182 0.63 8.20 14.34
N VAL A 183 0.56 6.87 14.46
CA VAL A 183 1.74 6.00 14.36
C VAL A 183 2.40 6.13 12.99
N ILE A 184 1.61 6.12 11.91
CA ILE A 184 2.10 6.29 10.55
C ILE A 184 2.77 7.66 10.36
N TRP A 185 2.18 8.73 10.91
CA TRP A 185 2.81 10.05 10.93
C TRP A 185 4.18 10.05 11.62
N VAL A 186 4.29 9.41 12.77
CA VAL A 186 5.57 9.28 13.49
C VAL A 186 6.59 8.56 12.61
N VAL A 187 6.21 7.46 11.95
CA VAL A 187 7.10 6.75 11.02
C VAL A 187 7.56 7.67 9.89
N GLY A 188 6.65 8.41 9.26
CA GLY A 188 6.96 9.39 8.22
C GLY A 188 7.94 10.47 8.69
N ILE A 189 7.71 11.04 9.87
CA ILE A 189 8.59 12.04 10.49
C ILE A 189 9.97 11.45 10.76
N LEU A 190 10.06 10.24 11.33
CA LEU A 190 11.33 9.58 11.62
C LEU A 190 12.17 9.37 10.35
N PHE A 191 11.57 8.89 9.26
CA PHE A 191 12.27 8.72 7.98
C PHE A 191 12.67 10.05 7.35
N PHE A 192 11.83 11.08 7.45
CA PHE A 192 12.18 12.41 6.97
C PHE A 192 13.32 13.04 7.78
N LEU A 193 13.32 12.91 9.11
CA LEU A 193 14.39 13.42 9.96
C LEU A 193 15.70 12.66 9.74
N LYS A 194 15.64 11.35 9.47
CA LYS A 194 16.82 10.52 9.11
C LYS A 194 17.51 11.02 7.83
N ASP A 195 16.75 11.33 6.78
CA ASP A 195 17.29 11.83 5.51
C ASP A 195 16.33 12.88 4.93
N ARG A 196 16.48 14.16 5.31
CA ARG A 196 15.56 15.23 4.88
C ARG A 196 15.48 15.43 3.37
N ARG A 197 16.54 15.07 2.65
CA ARG A 197 16.64 15.27 1.20
C ARG A 197 15.89 14.19 0.43
N GLU A 198 15.95 12.95 0.91
CA GLU A 198 15.44 11.79 0.17
C GLU A 198 14.33 11.03 0.91
N GLY A 199 14.08 11.30 2.19
CA GLY A 199 13.11 10.63 3.06
C GLY A 199 11.70 11.25 3.05
N TRP A 200 11.53 12.43 2.43
CA TRP A 200 10.23 13.10 2.32
C TRP A 200 9.12 12.27 1.65
N PRO A 201 9.37 11.30 0.73
CA PRO A 201 8.29 10.49 0.18
C PRO A 201 7.56 9.66 1.25
N VAL A 202 8.28 9.18 2.26
CA VAL A 202 7.67 8.41 3.37
C VAL A 202 6.76 9.32 4.19
N LEU A 203 7.17 10.57 4.42
CA LEU A 203 6.35 11.58 5.08
C LEU A 203 5.12 11.97 4.23
N LEU A 204 5.30 12.17 2.91
CA LEU A 204 4.18 12.41 1.99
C LEU A 204 3.14 11.29 2.11
N VAL A 205 3.59 10.04 1.97
CA VAL A 205 2.70 8.89 2.04
C VAL A 205 2.02 8.77 3.40
N SER A 206 2.72 9.11 4.49
CA SER A 206 2.12 9.14 5.82
C SER A 206 1.02 10.21 5.93
N SER A 207 1.20 11.35 5.25
CA SER A 207 0.21 12.44 5.24
C SER A 207 -1.08 12.10 4.48
N PHE A 208 -1.05 11.11 3.58
CA PHE A 208 -2.23 10.65 2.85
C PHE A 208 -3.36 10.18 3.77
N PHE A 209 -3.05 9.51 4.88
CA PHE A 209 -4.07 9.12 5.87
C PHE A 209 -4.81 10.33 6.48
N THR A 210 -4.15 11.48 6.56
CA THR A 210 -4.79 12.72 7.04
C THR A 210 -5.60 13.37 5.94
N LEU A 211 -5.07 13.41 4.72
CA LEU A 211 -5.81 13.87 3.54
C LEU A 211 -7.10 13.07 3.35
N ASN A 212 -7.03 11.73 3.42
CA ASN A 212 -8.17 10.83 3.29
C ASN A 212 -9.19 11.05 4.40
N ASN A 213 -8.75 11.33 5.63
CA ASN A 213 -9.66 11.69 6.71
C ASN A 213 -10.42 12.99 6.40
N TYR A 214 -9.74 14.02 5.89
CA TYR A 214 -10.41 15.27 5.50
C TYR A 214 -11.38 15.06 4.33
N ILE A 215 -11.01 14.26 3.33
CA ILE A 215 -11.91 13.89 2.22
C ILE A 215 -13.14 13.17 2.78
N ASN A 216 -12.95 12.21 3.70
CA ASN A 216 -14.05 11.48 4.31
C ASN A 216 -15.00 12.39 5.09
N LEU A 217 -14.46 13.30 5.92
CA LEU A 217 -15.27 14.28 6.65
C LEU A 217 -16.04 15.20 5.69
N PHE A 218 -15.40 15.65 4.61
CA PHE A 218 -16.06 16.45 3.58
C PHE A 218 -17.23 15.70 2.92
N LEU A 219 -17.03 14.42 2.56
CA LEU A 219 -18.08 13.60 1.96
C LEU A 219 -19.23 13.32 2.93
N ILE A 220 -18.94 13.06 4.22
CA ILE A 220 -19.96 12.89 5.26
C ILE A 220 -20.79 14.18 5.42
N GLN A 221 -20.14 15.34 5.54
CA GLN A 221 -20.83 16.64 5.69
C GLN A 221 -21.75 16.97 4.51
N ARG A 222 -21.48 16.40 3.34
CA ARG A 222 -22.26 16.61 2.11
C ARG A 222 -23.23 15.45 1.80
N ASN A 223 -23.33 14.45 2.68
CA ASN A 223 -24.09 13.22 2.46
C ASN A 223 -23.72 12.50 1.15
N LEU A 224 -22.43 12.51 0.79
CA LEU A 224 -21.91 11.94 -0.46
C LEU A 224 -21.31 10.54 -0.30
N ILE A 225 -21.20 10.00 0.92
CA ILE A 225 -20.67 8.64 1.14
C ILE A 225 -21.50 7.61 0.38
N GLN A 226 -22.82 7.63 0.55
CA GLN A 226 -23.71 6.67 -0.12
C GLN A 226 -23.66 6.79 -1.66
N PRO A 227 -23.79 7.98 -2.28
CA PRO A 227 -23.60 8.14 -3.73
C PRO A 227 -22.25 7.62 -4.24
N VAL A 228 -21.17 7.82 -3.48
CA VAL A 228 -19.84 7.31 -3.85
C VAL A 228 -19.79 5.78 -3.75
N THR A 229 -20.35 5.19 -2.69
CA THR A 229 -20.46 3.74 -2.54
C THR A 229 -21.29 3.13 -3.66
N GLU A 230 -22.42 3.73 -4.03
CA GLU A 230 -23.26 3.30 -5.15
C GLU A 230 -22.51 3.38 -6.48
N PHE A 231 -21.86 4.51 -6.75
CA PHE A 231 -21.08 4.69 -7.97
C PHE A 231 -19.98 3.63 -8.06
N VAL A 232 -19.14 3.49 -7.04
CA VAL A 232 -18.02 2.55 -7.02
C VAL A 232 -18.51 1.10 -7.02
N GLY A 233 -19.54 0.77 -6.25
CA GLY A 233 -20.11 -0.57 -6.13
C GLY A 233 -20.89 -1.03 -7.37
N SER A 234 -21.28 -0.09 -8.25
CA SER A 234 -21.90 -0.39 -9.54
C SER A 234 -20.90 -0.80 -10.64
N ILE A 235 -19.59 -0.55 -10.43
CA ILE A 235 -18.57 -0.86 -11.43
C ILE A 235 -18.28 -2.36 -11.43
N ASN A 236 -18.07 -2.94 -12.62
CA ASN A 236 -17.68 -4.34 -12.74
C ASN A 236 -16.25 -4.58 -12.19
N GLN A 237 -16.11 -5.49 -11.22
CA GLN A 237 -14.85 -5.79 -10.53
C GLN A 237 -13.74 -6.26 -11.49
N VAL A 238 -14.09 -7.09 -12.48
CA VAL A 238 -13.14 -7.66 -13.46
C VAL A 238 -12.63 -6.57 -14.40
N LEU A 239 -13.52 -5.68 -14.88
CA LEU A 239 -13.12 -4.55 -15.73
C LEU A 239 -12.23 -3.57 -14.97
N VAL A 240 -12.50 -3.28 -13.69
CA VAL A 240 -11.62 -2.41 -12.88
C VAL A 240 -10.27 -3.04 -12.65
N PHE A 241 -10.21 -4.35 -12.39
CA PHE A 241 -8.95 -5.08 -12.29
C PHE A 241 -8.14 -4.96 -13.58
N MET A 242 -8.73 -5.32 -14.72
CA MET A 242 -8.06 -5.27 -16.02
C MET A 242 -7.64 -3.84 -16.39
N GLY A 243 -8.52 -2.87 -16.23
CA GLY A 243 -8.27 -1.47 -16.54
C GLY A 243 -7.13 -0.89 -15.69
N SER A 244 -7.17 -1.13 -14.37
CA SER A 244 -6.13 -0.66 -13.45
C SER A 244 -4.78 -1.32 -13.73
N PHE A 245 -4.77 -2.62 -14.04
CA PHE A 245 -3.56 -3.33 -14.44
C PHE A 245 -2.95 -2.72 -15.71
N MET A 246 -3.75 -2.60 -16.78
CA MET A 246 -3.28 -2.10 -18.07
C MET A 246 -2.80 -0.64 -17.99
N LEU A 247 -3.52 0.20 -17.24
CA LEU A 247 -3.13 1.58 -16.98
C LEU A 247 -1.77 1.64 -16.28
N MET A 248 -1.63 0.97 -15.13
CA MET A 248 -0.39 1.00 -14.37
C MET A 248 0.79 0.37 -15.12
N PHE A 249 0.55 -0.74 -15.81
CA PHE A 249 1.56 -1.40 -16.65
C PHE A 249 2.08 -0.47 -17.74
N SER A 250 1.16 0.19 -18.46
CA SER A 250 1.50 1.15 -19.52
C SER A 250 2.27 2.34 -18.98
N LEU A 251 1.83 2.93 -17.86
CA LEU A 251 2.51 4.05 -17.22
C LEU A 251 3.94 3.68 -16.77
N LEU A 252 4.15 2.49 -16.20
CA LEU A 252 5.48 2.03 -15.82
C LEU A 252 6.39 1.81 -17.04
N ILE A 253 5.88 1.25 -18.15
CA ILE A 253 6.63 1.14 -19.40
C ILE A 253 7.09 2.51 -19.89
N LEU A 254 6.18 3.50 -19.87
CA LEU A 254 6.46 4.88 -20.33
C LEU A 254 7.55 5.57 -19.50
N THR A 255 7.79 5.17 -18.26
CA THR A 255 8.96 5.67 -17.50
C THR A 255 10.31 5.17 -18.06
N GLY A 256 10.29 4.33 -19.11
CA GLY A 256 11.47 3.83 -19.81
C GLY A 256 12.21 2.74 -19.05
N ILE A 257 11.54 1.97 -18.18
CA ILE A 257 12.14 0.82 -17.48
C ILE A 257 12.51 -0.28 -18.49
N ALA A 258 11.68 -0.44 -19.53
CA ALA A 258 11.89 -1.43 -20.59
C ALA A 258 12.97 -1.02 -21.61
N ASN A 259 13.34 0.25 -21.68
CA ASN A 259 14.34 0.73 -22.65
C ASN A 259 15.74 0.28 -22.24
N LYS A 260 16.19 -0.86 -22.79
CA LYS A 260 17.61 -1.22 -22.81
C LYS A 260 18.40 -0.04 -23.38
N ARG A 261 19.49 0.36 -22.71
CA ARG A 261 20.49 1.26 -23.30
C ARG A 261 20.97 0.64 -24.61
N LYS A 262 20.38 1.05 -25.73
CA LYS A 262 20.98 0.86 -27.05
C LYS A 262 22.23 1.74 -27.07
N GLY A 263 23.40 1.11 -27.21
CA GLY A 263 24.64 1.82 -27.51
C GLY A 263 25.59 2.00 -26.32
N ALA A 264 26.36 0.96 -26.02
CA ALA A 264 27.81 1.16 -26.07
C ALA A 264 28.27 0.37 -27.29
N LYS A 265 28.63 1.06 -28.39
CA LYS A 265 29.43 0.42 -29.43
C LYS A 265 30.70 -0.08 -28.74
N PRO A 266 31.12 -1.35 -28.93
CA PRO A 266 32.44 -1.74 -28.51
C PRO A 266 33.42 -0.80 -29.21
N THR A 267 34.20 -0.06 -28.43
CA THR A 267 35.39 0.62 -28.95
C THR A 267 36.32 -0.50 -29.42
N SER A 268 36.37 -0.71 -30.73
CA SER A 268 37.40 -1.52 -31.37
C SER A 268 38.75 -0.90 -31.02
N ALA A 269 39.60 -1.68 -30.35
CA ALA A 269 41.01 -1.39 -30.16
C ALA A 269 41.76 -1.48 -31.50
#